data_AF-A0ABD6E5C1-F1
#
_entry.id   AF-A0ABD6E5C1-F1
#
_cell.length_a   1.000
_cell.length_b   1.000
_cell.length_c   1.000
_cell.angle_alpha   90.00
_cell.angle_beta   90.00
_cell.angle_gamma   90.00
#
_symmetry.space_group_name_H-M   'P 1'
#
loop_
_entity.id
_entity.type
_entity.pdbx_description
1 polymer ?
#
loop_
_entity_poly.entity_id
_entity_poly.type
_entity_poly.pdbx_seq_one_letter_code
_entity_poly.pdbx_strand_id
1 'polypeptide(L)'
;MRDFYGERKAAKKENVSKNELQRLRNLTRNKGNKSLHPVEVARQGVGLELKERSRKELITQIDRARQSTASMGNYQEILKDERPPKNKGKTHQFAPNERGVADEKKKQLDILNKLSSKKPKLDMTKVNVDRVARQIDADKKTSKGHSRPRQKSAIHRQQHFQRMKKERPKLRRDGKQSMKKKRK
;
A
#
# COMPACT_ATOMS: atom_id res chain seq x y z
N MET A 1 72.59 22.69 -2.10
CA MET A 1 71.92 23.88 -2.67
C MET A 1 70.49 23.48 -2.99
N ARG A 2 69.48 24.22 -2.50
CA ARG A 2 68.06 23.85 -2.64
C ARG A 2 67.56 24.20 -4.04
N ASP A 3 66.92 23.26 -4.74
CA ASP A 3 66.39 23.50 -6.08
C ASP A 3 64.99 24.13 -6.02
N PHE A 4 64.97 25.47 -6.02
CA PHE A 4 63.75 26.26 -5.99
C PHE A 4 62.87 26.10 -7.25
N TYR A 5 63.45 25.70 -8.39
CA TYR A 5 62.69 25.53 -9.62
C TYR A 5 61.97 24.19 -9.66
N GLY A 6 62.61 23.13 -9.15
CA GLY A 6 61.98 21.82 -8.94
C GLY A 6 60.78 21.90 -8.01
N GLU A 7 60.93 22.56 -6.86
CA GLU A 7 59.85 22.74 -5.87
C GLU A 7 58.67 23.51 -6.45
N ARG A 8 58.92 24.59 -7.21
CA ARG A 8 57.86 25.36 -7.86
C ARG A 8 57.09 24.54 -8.90
N LYS A 9 57.78 23.69 -9.68
CA LYS A 9 57.14 22.80 -10.67
C LYS A 9 56.28 21.73 -9.98
N ALA A 10 56.74 21.18 -8.85
CA ALA A 10 55.98 20.21 -8.08
C ALA A 10 54.71 20.82 -7.46
N ALA A 11 54.82 21.99 -6.81
CA ALA A 11 53.69 22.70 -6.22
C ALA A 11 52.62 23.07 -7.27
N LYS A 12 53.04 23.47 -8.49
CA LYS A 12 52.12 23.76 -9.58
C LYS A 12 51.34 22.52 -10.02
N LYS A 13 52.00 21.37 -10.13
CA LYS A 13 51.33 20.09 -10.47
C LYS A 13 50.32 19.68 -9.39
N GLU A 14 50.67 19.86 -8.13
CA GLU A 14 49.79 19.57 -6.99
C GLU A 14 48.56 20.48 -6.96
N ASN A 15 48.72 21.78 -7.23
CA ASN A 15 47.60 22.71 -7.30
C ASN A 15 46.65 22.39 -8.44
N VAL A 16 47.19 21.98 -9.61
CA VAL A 16 46.37 21.53 -10.75
C VAL A 16 45.60 20.25 -10.40
N SER A 17 46.24 19.27 -9.77
CA SER A 17 45.56 18.02 -9.38
C SER A 17 44.49 18.23 -8.30
N LYS A 18 44.74 19.12 -7.33
CA LYS A 18 43.74 19.56 -6.33
C LYS A 18 42.54 20.22 -7.00
N ASN A 19 42.78 21.11 -7.97
CA ASN A 19 41.70 21.77 -8.70
C ASN A 19 40.88 20.76 -9.52
N GLU A 20 41.52 19.82 -10.22
CA GLU A 20 40.80 18.81 -11.00
C GLU A 20 40.01 17.85 -10.09
N LEU A 21 40.54 17.46 -8.94
CA LEU A 21 39.78 16.70 -7.94
C LEU A 21 38.57 17.47 -7.42
N GLN A 22 38.73 18.78 -7.18
CA GLN A 22 37.62 19.62 -6.75
C GLN A 22 36.59 19.81 -7.87
N ARG A 23 37.01 19.98 -9.12
CA ARG A 23 36.15 20.02 -10.31
C ARG A 23 35.36 18.72 -10.45
N LEU A 24 36.00 17.55 -10.31
CA LEU A 24 35.33 16.25 -10.33
C LEU A 24 34.36 16.09 -9.16
N ARG A 25 34.72 16.53 -7.95
CA ARG A 25 33.81 16.56 -6.79
C ARG A 25 32.59 17.47 -7.02
N ASN A 26 32.79 18.64 -7.62
CA ASN A 26 31.70 19.57 -7.94
C ASN A 26 30.80 19.01 -9.05
N LEU A 27 31.39 18.40 -10.09
CA LEU A 27 30.64 17.72 -11.14
C LEU A 27 29.85 16.53 -10.60
N THR A 28 30.44 15.73 -9.71
CA THR A 28 29.74 14.60 -9.08
C THR A 28 28.66 15.07 -8.11
N ARG A 29 28.83 16.19 -7.40
CA ARG A 29 27.79 16.79 -6.55
C ARG A 29 26.65 17.41 -7.36
N ASN A 30 26.97 18.08 -8.48
CA ASN A 30 25.98 18.66 -9.38
C ASN A 30 25.23 17.59 -10.20
N LYS A 31 25.92 16.51 -10.59
CA LYS A 31 25.28 15.29 -11.10
C LYS A 31 24.49 14.57 -10.00
N GLY A 32 25.00 14.62 -8.77
CA GLY A 32 24.45 14.09 -7.51
C GLY A 32 23.12 14.72 -7.08
N ASN A 33 22.89 16.00 -7.36
CA ASN A 33 21.59 16.63 -7.10
C ASN A 33 20.52 16.25 -8.15
N LYS A 34 20.90 15.56 -9.23
CA LYS A 34 20.00 14.80 -10.12
C LYS A 34 19.99 13.30 -9.84
N SER A 35 20.90 12.83 -9.00
CA SER A 35 20.99 11.43 -8.57
C SER A 35 21.01 11.38 -7.06
N LEU A 36 19.82 11.41 -6.46
CA LEU A 36 19.61 10.63 -5.24
C LEU A 36 20.25 9.24 -5.51
N HIS A 37 20.76 8.58 -4.48
CA HIS A 37 21.32 7.23 -4.64
C HIS A 37 20.32 6.37 -5.46
N PRO A 38 20.72 5.49 -6.41
CA PRO A 38 19.77 4.78 -7.27
C PRO A 38 18.66 4.08 -6.48
N VAL A 39 18.97 3.62 -5.27
CA VAL A 39 18.00 3.04 -4.33
C VAL A 39 17.03 4.09 -3.77
N GLU A 40 17.45 5.33 -3.55
CA GLU A 40 16.60 6.44 -3.11
C GLU A 40 15.74 7.00 -4.25
N VAL A 41 16.28 7.09 -5.47
CA VAL A 41 15.50 7.42 -6.69
C VAL A 41 14.44 6.33 -6.95
N ALA A 42 14.83 5.05 -6.85
CA ALA A 42 13.93 3.92 -6.99
C ALA A 42 12.88 3.87 -5.87
N ARG A 43 13.26 4.15 -4.62
CA ARG A 43 12.32 4.28 -3.49
C ARG A 43 11.35 5.44 -3.67
N GLN A 44 11.76 6.49 -4.37
CA GLN A 44 10.91 7.64 -4.71
C GLN A 44 10.18 7.47 -6.04
N GLY A 45 10.41 6.36 -6.77
CA GLY A 45 9.82 6.05 -8.08
C GLY A 45 10.10 7.09 -9.17
N VAL A 46 11.07 7.99 -9.00
CA VAL A 46 11.38 9.07 -9.93
C VAL A 46 12.34 8.55 -11.00
N GLY A 47 11.83 7.78 -11.96
CA GLY A 47 12.65 7.22 -13.05
C GLY A 47 12.24 5.82 -13.51
N LEU A 48 11.30 5.18 -12.80
CA LEU A 48 10.62 3.99 -13.29
C LEU A 48 9.48 4.39 -14.22
N GLU A 49 9.29 3.62 -15.30
CA GLU A 49 8.14 3.74 -16.18
C GLU A 49 6.83 3.61 -15.39
N LEU A 50 5.78 4.36 -15.77
CA LEU A 50 4.51 4.39 -15.04
C LEU A 50 3.89 2.98 -14.86
N LYS A 51 4.15 2.07 -15.80
CA LYS A 51 3.67 0.69 -15.81
C LYS A 51 4.37 -0.20 -14.77
N GLU A 52 5.58 0.16 -14.35
CA GLU A 52 6.39 -0.62 -13.42
C GLU A 52 6.21 -0.18 -11.96
N ARG A 53 5.55 0.97 -11.73
CA ARG A 53 5.37 1.55 -10.40
C ARG A 53 4.33 0.79 -9.58
N SER A 54 4.64 0.53 -8.32
CA SER A 54 3.68 -0.06 -7.40
C SER A 54 2.61 0.95 -6.99
N ARG A 55 1.40 0.46 -6.63
CA ARG A 55 0.32 1.32 -6.14
C ARG A 55 0.74 2.19 -4.95
N LYS A 56 1.64 1.68 -4.09
CA LYS A 56 2.13 2.40 -2.92
C LYS A 56 3.03 3.56 -3.35
N GLU A 57 3.94 3.34 -4.29
CA GLU A 57 4.81 4.39 -4.85
C GLU A 57 3.98 5.52 -5.48
N LEU A 58 2.96 5.18 -6.27
CA LEU A 58 2.08 6.17 -6.89
C LEU A 58 1.37 7.05 -5.86
N ILE A 59 0.82 6.46 -4.79
CA ILE A 59 0.16 7.21 -3.70
C ILE A 59 1.17 8.13 -3.01
N THR A 60 2.37 7.63 -2.69
CA THR A 60 3.40 8.44 -2.02
C THR A 60 3.90 9.59 -2.88
N GLN A 61 3.98 9.42 -4.21
CA GLN A 61 4.36 10.48 -5.14
C GLN A 61 3.28 11.56 -5.22
N ILE A 62 2.00 11.17 -5.29
CA ILE A 62 0.87 12.11 -5.29
C ILE A 62 0.86 12.93 -3.99
N ASP A 63 1.03 12.27 -2.84
CA ASP A 63 1.08 12.94 -1.54
C ASP A 63 2.24 13.94 -1.44
N ARG A 64 3.43 13.51 -1.87
CA ARG A 64 4.60 14.39 -1.91
C ARG A 64 4.40 15.57 -2.87
N ALA A 65 3.86 15.34 -4.07
CA ALA A 65 3.61 16.40 -5.04
C ALA A 65 2.68 17.48 -4.47
N ARG A 66 1.62 17.09 -3.76
CA ARG A 66 0.71 18.02 -3.08
C ARG A 66 1.43 18.79 -1.97
N GLN A 67 2.21 18.11 -1.13
CA GLN A 67 2.97 18.75 -0.04
C GLN A 67 4.07 19.71 -0.53
N SER A 68 4.69 19.42 -1.68
CA SER A 68 5.73 20.26 -2.27
C SER A 68 5.22 21.60 -2.80
N THR A 69 3.90 21.75 -2.94
CA THR A 69 3.30 23.03 -3.31
C THR A 69 3.20 23.90 -2.06
N ALA A 70 3.52 25.19 -2.17
CA ALA A 70 3.56 26.11 -1.02
C ALA A 70 2.23 26.15 -0.22
N SER A 71 1.11 25.84 -0.88
CA SER A 71 -0.22 25.80 -0.27
C SER A 71 -0.72 24.40 0.08
N MET A 72 0.14 23.38 0.06
CA MET A 72 -0.23 21.96 0.26
C MET A 72 -1.38 21.47 -0.63
N GLY A 73 -1.59 22.09 -1.79
CA GLY A 73 -2.69 21.80 -2.71
C GLY A 73 -4.03 22.46 -2.35
N ASN A 74 -4.06 23.39 -1.39
CA ASN A 74 -5.30 24.08 -0.99
C ASN A 74 -5.83 25.03 -2.07
N TYR A 75 -4.94 25.66 -2.84
CA TYR A 75 -5.31 26.59 -3.92
C TYR A 75 -5.19 25.98 -5.32
N GLN A 76 -4.98 24.67 -5.41
CA GLN A 76 -4.97 23.97 -6.69
C GLN A 76 -6.35 23.36 -6.90
N GLU A 77 -6.96 23.66 -8.05
CA GLU A 77 -8.26 23.09 -8.40
C GLU A 77 -8.17 21.57 -8.48
N ILE A 78 -9.08 20.90 -7.77
CA ILE A 78 -9.18 19.44 -7.78
C ILE A 78 -10.02 19.05 -9.00
N LEU A 79 -9.52 18.10 -9.79
CA LEU A 79 -10.27 17.63 -10.96
C LEU A 79 -11.60 17.00 -10.50
N LYS A 80 -12.66 17.17 -11.30
CA LYS A 80 -14.06 16.84 -10.94
C LYS A 80 -14.28 15.43 -10.36
N ASP A 81 -13.43 14.46 -10.71
CA ASP A 81 -13.48 13.08 -10.24
C ASP A 81 -12.18 12.59 -9.58
N GLU A 82 -11.30 13.50 -9.18
CA GLU A 82 -10.05 13.14 -8.51
C GLU A 82 -10.31 12.69 -7.08
N ARG A 83 -10.01 11.42 -6.80
CA ARG A 83 -10.15 10.88 -5.45
C ARG A 83 -8.97 11.34 -4.58
N PRO A 84 -9.22 11.97 -3.41
CA PRO A 84 -8.14 12.33 -2.52
C PRO A 84 -7.44 11.07 -1.98
N PRO A 85 -6.12 11.09 -1.82
CA PRO A 85 -5.37 9.99 -1.24
C PRO A 85 -5.77 9.83 0.23
N LYS A 86 -6.51 8.75 0.54
CA LYS A 86 -7.03 8.47 1.89
C LYS A 86 -6.01 7.82 2.83
N ASN A 87 -4.91 7.28 2.29
CA ASN A 87 -3.97 6.44 3.03
C ASN A 87 -2.56 7.04 3.02
N LYS A 88 -2.36 8.12 3.77
CA LYS A 88 -1.12 8.92 3.82
C LYS A 88 0.05 8.26 4.59
N GLY A 89 0.13 6.92 4.67
CA GLY A 89 1.25 6.23 5.31
C GLY A 89 0.87 5.13 6.32
N LYS A 90 1.63 5.07 7.43
CA LYS A 90 1.61 3.97 8.44
C LYS A 90 0.19 3.67 8.90
N THR A 91 -0.29 2.46 8.57
CA THR A 91 -1.63 1.96 8.93
C THR A 91 -1.78 1.65 10.41
N HIS A 92 -0.66 1.53 11.13
CA HIS A 92 -0.62 1.23 12.56
C HIS A 92 0.27 2.24 13.25
N GLN A 93 -0.27 2.86 14.30
CA GLN A 93 0.50 3.68 15.23
C GLN A 93 0.81 2.82 16.45
N PHE A 94 2.09 2.72 16.80
CA PHE A 94 2.49 2.10 18.06
C PHE A 94 2.27 3.09 19.19
N ALA A 95 1.86 2.58 20.35
CA ALA A 95 1.88 3.39 21.56
C ALA A 95 3.33 3.79 21.88
N PRO A 96 3.56 4.95 22.52
CA PRO A 96 4.87 5.30 23.04
C PRO A 96 5.37 4.22 23.99
N ASN A 97 6.69 3.97 23.98
CA ASN A 97 7.34 2.97 24.82
C ASN A 97 7.24 3.32 26.30
N GLU A 98 7.34 4.62 26.61
CA GLU A 98 7.24 5.14 27.97
C GLU A 98 5.84 5.74 28.17
N ARG A 99 5.13 5.24 29.17
CA ARG A 99 3.85 5.78 29.65
C ARG A 99 3.89 5.85 31.17
N GLY A 100 3.00 6.63 31.77
CA GLY A 100 2.83 6.65 33.21
C GLY A 100 2.45 5.26 33.75
N VAL A 101 3.00 4.89 34.91
CA VAL A 101 2.81 3.58 35.57
C VAL A 101 1.32 3.22 35.74
N ALA A 102 0.47 4.21 36.03
CA ALA A 102 -0.96 4.02 36.19
C ALA A 102 -1.65 3.56 34.89
N ASP A 103 -1.28 4.14 33.75
CA ASP A 103 -1.84 3.78 32.44
C ASP A 103 -1.35 2.42 31.97
N GLU A 104 -0.10 2.09 32.30
CA GLU A 104 0.46 0.77 32.01
C GLU A 104 -0.26 -0.33 32.80
N LYS A 105 -0.46 -0.13 34.11
CA LYS A 105 -1.20 -1.06 34.97
C LYS A 105 -2.63 -1.28 34.47
N LYS A 106 -3.33 -0.20 34.09
CA LYS A 106 -4.68 -0.29 33.50
C LYS A 106 -4.67 -1.12 32.21
N LYS A 107 -3.72 -0.87 31.31
CA LYS A 107 -3.60 -1.61 30.05
C LYS A 107 -3.30 -3.10 30.27
N GLN A 108 -2.44 -3.42 31.24
CA GLN A 108 -2.10 -4.79 31.60
C GLN A 108 -3.32 -5.53 32.19
N LEU A 109 -4.06 -4.89 33.09
CA LEU A 109 -5.31 -5.44 33.64
C LEU A 109 -6.38 -5.65 32.56
N ASP A 110 -6.52 -4.72 31.62
CA ASP A 110 -7.42 -4.85 30.47
C ASP A 110 -7.07 -6.06 29.58
N ILE A 111 -5.77 -6.30 29.36
CA ILE A 111 -5.29 -7.47 28.61
C ILE A 111 -5.61 -8.75 29.40
N LEU A 112 -5.35 -8.76 30.71
CA LEU A 112 -5.64 -9.90 31.57
C LEU A 112 -7.14 -10.24 31.56
N ASN A 113 -8.01 -9.24 31.67
CA ASN A 113 -9.46 -9.41 31.63
C ASN A 113 -9.94 -9.97 30.27
N LYS A 114 -9.31 -9.55 29.17
CA LYS A 114 -9.61 -10.09 27.83
C LYS A 114 -9.18 -11.55 27.69
N LEU A 115 -8.05 -11.92 28.27
CA LEU A 115 -7.56 -13.30 28.25
C LEU A 115 -8.37 -14.21 29.18
N SER A 116 -8.71 -13.74 30.38
CA SER A 116 -9.43 -14.50 31.41
C SER A 116 -10.89 -14.76 31.01
N SER A 117 -11.54 -13.77 30.39
CA SER A 117 -12.95 -13.88 30.04
C SER A 117 -13.23 -14.90 28.94
N LYS A 118 -12.24 -15.31 28.12
CA LYS A 118 -12.36 -16.25 26.98
C LYS A 118 -13.53 -15.94 26.02
N LYS A 119 -14.10 -14.74 26.11
CA LYS A 119 -15.26 -14.30 25.33
C LYS A 119 -14.75 -13.66 24.04
N PRO A 120 -15.34 -14.00 22.87
CA PRO A 120 -14.98 -13.33 21.62
C PRO A 120 -15.35 -11.84 21.71
N LYS A 121 -14.46 -10.98 21.21
CA LYS A 121 -14.71 -9.55 21.14
C LYS A 121 -15.83 -9.29 20.13
N LEU A 122 -17.01 -8.89 20.60
CA LEU A 122 -18.11 -8.47 19.75
C LEU A 122 -17.88 -7.02 19.29
N ASP A 123 -17.80 -6.83 17.97
CA ASP A 123 -17.75 -5.49 17.38
C ASP A 123 -19.17 -4.94 17.28
N MET A 124 -19.58 -4.20 18.30
CA MET A 124 -20.94 -3.64 18.41
C MET A 124 -21.31 -2.79 17.21
N THR A 125 -20.34 -2.14 16.54
CA THR A 125 -20.62 -1.33 15.35
C THR A 125 -21.11 -2.18 14.19
N LYS A 126 -20.43 -3.30 13.93
CA LYS A 126 -20.83 -4.26 12.88
C LYS A 126 -22.13 -4.96 13.23
N VAL A 127 -22.29 -5.37 14.50
CA VAL A 127 -23.53 -5.99 14.98
C VAL A 127 -24.72 -5.05 14.80
N ASN A 128 -24.56 -3.76 15.09
CA ASN A 128 -25.62 -2.77 14.93
C ASN A 128 -25.91 -2.49 13.45
N VAL A 129 -24.89 -2.39 12.59
CA VAL A 129 -25.08 -2.23 11.14
C VAL A 129 -25.83 -3.42 10.55
N ASP A 130 -25.45 -4.66 10.92
CA ASP A 130 -26.15 -5.87 10.48
C ASP A 130 -27.58 -5.93 10.99
N ARG A 131 -27.81 -5.49 12.24
CA ARG A 131 -29.16 -5.41 12.82
C ARG A 131 -30.03 -4.40 12.10
N VAL A 132 -29.50 -3.20 11.81
CA VAL A 132 -30.19 -2.15 11.07
C VAL A 132 -30.46 -2.59 9.63
N ALA A 133 -29.47 -3.20 8.95
CA ALA A 133 -29.67 -3.77 7.62
C ALA A 133 -30.77 -4.85 7.61
N ARG A 134 -30.77 -5.75 8.59
CA ARG A 134 -31.83 -6.77 8.74
C ARG A 134 -33.21 -6.15 9.02
N GLN A 135 -33.28 -5.08 9.80
CA GLN A 135 -34.53 -4.35 10.04
C GLN A 135 -35.03 -3.65 8.78
N ILE A 136 -34.15 -2.95 8.05
CA ILE A 136 -34.49 -2.31 6.77
C ILE A 136 -34.95 -3.35 5.74
N ASP A 137 -34.30 -4.50 5.68
CA ASP A 137 -34.71 -5.60 4.79
C ASP A 137 -36.03 -6.24 5.22
N ALA A 138 -36.32 -6.31 6.51
CA ALA A 138 -37.62 -6.75 7.03
C ALA A 138 -38.73 -5.75 6.69
N ASP A 139 -38.50 -4.45 6.89
CA ASP A 139 -39.46 -3.39 6.59
C ASP A 139 -39.72 -3.23 5.08
N LYS A 140 -38.70 -3.47 4.24
CA LYS A 140 -38.87 -3.53 2.79
C LYS A 140 -39.67 -4.75 2.33
N LYS A 141 -39.62 -5.86 3.07
CA LYS A 141 -40.41 -7.07 2.81
C LYS A 141 -41.86 -6.94 3.26
N THR A 142 -42.14 -6.13 4.27
CA THR A 142 -43.51 -5.86 4.73
C THR A 142 -44.19 -4.74 3.93
N SER A 143 -43.45 -3.70 3.52
CA SER A 143 -44.00 -2.57 2.74
C SER A 143 -44.23 -2.89 1.25
N LYS A 144 -43.50 -3.82 0.65
CA LYS A 144 -43.88 -4.43 -0.63
C LYS A 144 -44.85 -5.56 -0.36
N GLY A 145 -46.15 -5.29 -0.55
CA GLY A 145 -47.25 -6.23 -0.32
C GLY A 145 -46.92 -7.65 -0.76
N HIS A 146 -47.35 -8.63 0.06
CA HIS A 146 -47.04 -10.06 -0.06
C HIS A 146 -47.28 -10.64 -1.46
N SER A 147 -46.32 -10.48 -2.37
CA SER A 147 -46.23 -11.33 -3.54
C SER A 147 -45.50 -12.59 -3.10
N ARG A 148 -46.27 -13.67 -2.90
CA ARG A 148 -45.72 -15.01 -2.66
C ARG A 148 -44.60 -15.26 -3.69
N PRO A 149 -43.39 -15.68 -3.29
CA PRO A 149 -42.34 -15.97 -4.25
C PRO A 149 -42.87 -17.04 -5.20
N ARG A 150 -43.10 -16.69 -6.48
CA ARG A 150 -43.52 -17.64 -7.52
C ARG A 150 -42.46 -18.75 -7.54
N GLN A 151 -42.82 -19.91 -7.01
CA GLN A 151 -41.94 -21.06 -7.07
C GLN A 151 -41.72 -21.38 -8.54
N LYS A 152 -40.47 -21.27 -9.00
CA LYS A 152 -40.11 -21.63 -10.37
C LYS A 152 -40.50 -23.09 -10.59
N SER A 153 -41.23 -23.39 -11.65
CA SER A 153 -41.61 -24.76 -12.00
C SER A 153 -40.37 -25.65 -12.12
N ALA A 154 -40.52 -26.95 -11.89
CA ALA A 154 -39.42 -27.91 -12.03
C ALA A 154 -38.74 -27.79 -13.41
N ILE A 155 -39.53 -27.52 -14.45
CA ILE A 155 -39.06 -27.28 -15.83
C ILE A 155 -38.12 -26.07 -15.90
N HIS A 156 -38.48 -24.94 -15.30
CA HIS A 156 -37.62 -23.75 -15.29
C HIS A 156 -36.29 -24.01 -14.54
N ARG A 157 -36.30 -24.83 -13.48
CA ARG A 157 -35.07 -25.20 -12.76
C ARG A 157 -34.18 -26.11 -13.61
N GLN A 158 -34.75 -27.06 -14.33
CA GLN A 158 -34.02 -27.94 -15.25
C GLN A 158 -33.38 -27.14 -16.40
N GLN A 159 -34.12 -26.22 -17.02
CA GLN A 159 -33.59 -25.37 -18.10
C GLN A 159 -32.43 -24.47 -17.62
N HIS A 160 -32.55 -23.88 -16.43
CA HIS A 160 -31.46 -23.10 -15.83
C HIS A 160 -30.21 -23.97 -15.60
N PHE A 161 -30.38 -25.19 -15.12
CA PHE A 161 -29.27 -26.11 -14.88
C PHE A 161 -28.60 -26.57 -16.19
N GLN A 162 -29.38 -26.81 -17.25
CA GLN A 162 -28.85 -27.11 -18.57
C GLN A 162 -28.07 -25.93 -19.16
N ARG A 163 -28.58 -24.70 -19.01
CA ARG A 163 -27.88 -23.49 -19.45
C ARG A 163 -26.57 -23.28 -18.69
N MET A 164 -26.57 -23.47 -17.38
CA MET A 164 -25.35 -23.42 -16.56
C MET A 164 -24.33 -24.49 -16.94
N LYS A 165 -24.78 -25.70 -17.33
CA LYS A 165 -23.88 -26.73 -17.86
C LYS A 165 -23.28 -26.33 -19.22
N LYS A 166 -24.04 -25.64 -20.06
CA LYS A 166 -23.62 -25.19 -21.39
C LYS A 166 -22.66 -24.00 -21.35
N GLU A 167 -22.81 -23.10 -20.37
CA GLU A 167 -21.99 -21.90 -20.21
C GLU A 167 -20.73 -22.10 -19.35
N ARG A 168 -20.44 -23.32 -18.83
CA ARG A 168 -19.16 -23.58 -18.17
C ARG A 168 -18.03 -23.63 -19.22
N PRO A 169 -17.06 -22.71 -19.21
CA PRO A 169 -15.88 -22.86 -20.04
C PRO A 169 -15.12 -24.13 -19.61
N LYS A 170 -14.78 -25.00 -20.57
CA LYS A 170 -13.96 -26.18 -20.33
C LYS A 170 -12.61 -25.71 -19.78
N LEU A 171 -12.37 -25.92 -18.49
CA LEU A 171 -11.05 -25.73 -17.89
C LEU A 171 -10.06 -26.63 -18.64
N ARG A 172 -9.07 -26.04 -19.31
CA ARG A 172 -8.01 -26.78 -20.02
C ARG A 172 -7.27 -27.62 -18.98
N ARG A 173 -7.37 -28.94 -19.10
CA ARG A 173 -6.67 -29.92 -18.26
C ARG A 173 -5.24 -30.06 -18.79
N ASP A 174 -4.36 -29.14 -18.39
CA ASP A 174 -2.92 -29.31 -18.54
C ASP A 174 -2.24 -28.94 -17.23
N GLY A 175 -1.70 -29.94 -16.52
CA GLY A 175 -1.04 -29.71 -15.24
C GLY A 175 -0.76 -30.97 -14.42
N LYS A 176 0.26 -31.72 -14.84
CA LYS A 176 1.22 -32.50 -14.01
C LYS A 176 0.70 -33.17 -12.72
N GLN A 177 0.63 -34.50 -12.74
CA GLN A 177 0.91 -35.33 -11.56
C GLN A 177 1.96 -36.39 -11.90
N SER A 178 3.22 -36.01 -11.70
CA SER A 178 4.32 -36.92 -11.39
C SER A 178 4.24 -37.33 -9.91
N MET A 179 4.72 -38.54 -9.58
CA MET A 179 4.89 -39.17 -8.23
C MET A 179 3.66 -39.99 -7.77
N LYS A 180 3.72 -41.28 -7.42
CA LYS A 180 4.78 -42.23 -7.06
C LYS A 180 4.21 -43.65 -7.29
N LYS A 181 4.91 -44.51 -8.04
CA LYS A 181 4.65 -45.97 -8.03
C LYS A 181 5.26 -46.54 -6.75
N LYS A 182 4.43 -47.12 -5.88
CA LYS A 182 4.90 -48.05 -4.83
C LYS A 182 5.37 -49.33 -5.51
N ARG A 183 6.60 -49.76 -5.23
CA ARG A 183 7.10 -51.09 -5.55
C ARG A 183 6.45 -52.09 -4.57
N LYS A 184 6.08 -53.26 -5.08
CA LYS A 184 5.88 -54.48 -4.28
C LYS A 184 7.23 -54.98 -3.79
#